data_AF-A0A3R6R3J9-F1
#
_entry.id   AF-A0A3R6R3J9-F1
#
_cell.length_a   1.000
_cell.length_b   1.000
_cell.length_c   1.000
_cell.angle_alpha   90.00
_cell.angle_beta   90.00
_cell.angle_gamma   90.00
#
_symmetry.space_group_name_H-M   'P 1'
#
loop_
_entity.id
_entity.type
_entity.pdbx_description
1 polymer ?
#
loop_
_entity_poly.entity_id
_entity_poly.type
_entity_poly.pdbx_seq_one_letter_code
_entity_poly.pdbx_strand_id
1 'polypeptide(L)'
;MELIDILEVFRDHLVEFSVLIFEFIGVGIIIVSGIHGFYLYLKKSPDTKLALAKGLAMGLEFKLGSEILRTVILRSWQEIGIVAGIIVLRAALTFLIHWEIRQEMKEKRGQE
;
A
#
# COMPACT_ATOMS: atom_id res chain seq x y z
N MET A 1 -12.11 29.16 -24.41
CA MET A 1 -11.89 27.70 -24.41
C MET A 1 -10.47 27.38 -23.99
N GLU A 2 -9.43 28.10 -24.46
CA GLU A 2 -8.02 27.79 -24.10
C GLU A 2 -7.66 27.77 -22.61
N LEU A 3 -8.22 28.66 -21.77
CA LEU A 3 -7.84 28.73 -20.34
C LEU A 3 -8.32 27.52 -19.52
N ILE A 4 -9.44 26.91 -19.91
CA ILE A 4 -10.02 25.77 -19.20
C ILE A 4 -9.23 24.51 -19.53
N ASP A 5 -8.87 24.33 -20.81
CA ASP A 5 -8.06 23.19 -21.27
C ASP A 5 -6.67 23.20 -20.63
N ILE A 6 -6.03 24.37 -20.49
CA ILE A 6 -4.73 24.52 -19.81
C ILE A 6 -4.84 24.16 -18.32
N LEU A 7 -5.94 24.57 -17.66
CA LEU A 7 -6.16 24.29 -16.24
C LEU A 7 -6.43 22.79 -15.99
N GLU A 8 -7.11 22.12 -16.92
CA GLU A 8 -7.41 20.69 -16.85
C GLU A 8 -6.13 19.84 -17.02
N VAL A 9 -5.30 20.15 -18.02
CA VAL A 9 -3.98 19.50 -18.21
C VAL A 9 -3.07 19.72 -17.00
N PHE A 10 -3.06 20.94 -16.44
CA PHE A 10 -2.26 21.25 -15.26
C PHE A 10 -2.72 20.47 -14.02
N ARG A 11 -4.04 20.36 -13.79
CA ARG A 11 -4.62 19.57 -12.70
C ARG A 11 -4.20 18.10 -12.84
N ASP A 12 -4.35 17.53 -14.02
CA ASP A 12 -4.10 16.10 -14.22
C ASP A 12 -2.62 15.76 -13.95
N HIS A 13 -1.69 16.59 -14.43
CA HIS A 13 -0.26 16.45 -14.12
C HIS A 13 0.04 16.59 -12.62
N LEU A 14 -0.56 17.58 -11.96
CA LEU A 14 -0.34 17.82 -10.53
C LEU A 14 -0.79 16.63 -9.69
N VAL A 15 -1.92 16.03 -10.04
CA VAL A 15 -2.45 14.90 -9.27
C VAL A 15 -1.71 13.61 -9.61
N GLU A 16 -1.34 13.34 -10.87
CA GLU A 16 -0.48 12.20 -11.21
C GLU A 16 0.85 12.25 -10.47
N PHE A 17 1.48 13.42 -10.41
CA PHE A 17 2.71 13.61 -9.66
C PHE A 17 2.52 13.35 -8.16
N SER A 18 1.39 13.82 -7.61
CA SER A 18 1.06 13.61 -6.20
C SER A 18 0.78 12.13 -5.88
N VAL A 19 0.08 11.41 -6.75
CA VAL A 19 -0.16 9.96 -6.63
C VAL A 19 1.16 9.21 -6.60
N LEU A 20 2.07 9.54 -7.53
CA LEU A 20 3.39 8.92 -7.61
C LEU A 20 4.17 9.11 -6.30
N ILE A 21 4.18 10.32 -5.75
CA ILE A 21 4.85 10.63 -4.48
C ILE A 21 4.27 9.77 -3.33
N PHE A 22 2.95 9.69 -3.20
CA PHE A 22 2.31 8.92 -2.14
C PHE A 22 2.60 7.41 -2.27
N GLU A 23 2.61 6.87 -3.49
CA GLU A 23 3.00 5.48 -3.73
C GLU A 23 4.45 5.21 -3.31
N PHE A 24 5.38 6.10 -3.70
CA PHE A 24 6.78 5.97 -3.32
C PHE A 24 6.99 6.03 -1.81
N ILE A 25 6.31 6.96 -1.12
CA ILE A 25 6.36 7.07 0.34
C ILE A 25 5.83 5.80 0.99
N GLY A 26 4.65 5.32 0.56
CA GLY A 26 4.04 4.12 1.11
C GLY A 26 4.92 2.88 0.93
N VAL A 27 5.49 2.69 -0.26
CA VAL A 27 6.44 1.60 -0.54
C VAL A 27 7.71 1.75 0.30
N GLY A 28 8.27 2.95 0.40
CA GLY A 28 9.45 3.23 1.21
C GLY A 28 9.26 2.87 2.69
N ILE A 29 8.12 3.27 3.27
CA ILE A 29 7.77 2.96 4.67
C ILE A 29 7.66 1.45 4.87
N ILE A 30 7.03 0.72 3.95
CA ILE A 30 6.90 -0.74 4.01
C ILE A 30 8.29 -1.39 3.97
N ILE A 31 9.16 -0.96 3.07
CA ILE A 31 10.52 -1.51 2.93
C ILE A 31 11.33 -1.27 4.21
N VAL A 32 11.39 -0.03 4.69
CA VAL A 32 12.16 0.34 5.91
C VAL A 32 11.65 -0.42 7.12
N SER A 33 10.32 -0.48 7.29
CA SER A 33 9.70 -1.19 8.41
C SER A 33 9.88 -2.71 8.31
N GLY A 34 9.88 -3.24 7.09
CA GLY A 34 10.20 -4.64 6.80
C GLY A 34 11.63 -4.99 7.19
N ILE A 35 12.61 -4.19 6.78
CA ILE A 35 14.02 -4.37 7.12
C ILE A 35 14.24 -4.25 8.63
N HIS A 36 13.70 -3.20 9.24
CA HIS A 36 13.83 -2.97 10.68
C HIS A 36 13.15 -4.08 11.50
N GLY A 37 11.97 -4.51 11.08
CA GLY A 37 11.26 -5.65 11.65
C GLY A 37 12.04 -6.95 11.54
N PHE A 38 12.63 -7.23 10.38
CA PHE A 38 13.45 -8.41 10.16
C PHE A 38 14.70 -8.40 11.05
N TYR A 39 15.35 -7.24 11.19
CA TYR A 39 16.47 -7.08 12.10
C TYR A 39 16.08 -7.35 13.57
N LEU A 40 14.95 -6.80 14.02
CA LEU A 40 14.43 -7.06 15.37
C LEU A 40 14.04 -8.52 15.59
N TYR A 41 13.50 -9.16 14.55
CA TYR A 41 13.16 -10.59 14.56
C TYR A 41 14.40 -11.46 14.80
N LEU A 42 15.49 -11.19 14.08
CA LEU A 42 16.78 -11.89 14.29
C LEU A 42 17.33 -11.67 15.70
N LYS A 43 17.10 -10.49 16.28
CA LYS A 43 17.51 -10.17 17.66
C LYS A 43 16.58 -10.77 18.73
N LYS A 44 15.53 -11.54 18.35
CA LYS A 44 14.49 -12.07 19.26
C LYS A 44 13.87 -11.00 20.17
N SER A 45 13.76 -9.75 19.67
CA SER A 45 13.14 -8.67 20.45
C SER A 45 11.61 -8.82 20.47
N PRO A 46 10.94 -8.62 21.62
CA PRO A 46 9.48 -8.62 21.70
C PRO A 46 8.82 -7.50 20.88
N ASP A 47 9.55 -6.42 20.56
CA ASP A 47 9.02 -5.24 19.86
C ASP A 47 8.85 -5.45 18.35
N THR A 48 9.38 -6.55 17.81
CA THR A 48 9.36 -6.91 16.38
C THR A 48 7.98 -6.77 15.74
N LYS A 49 6.96 -7.38 16.37
CA LYS A 49 5.60 -7.38 15.82
C LYS A 49 4.98 -5.99 15.80
N LEU A 50 5.26 -5.18 16.82
CA LEU A 50 4.70 -3.84 16.93
C LEU A 50 5.31 -2.90 15.89
N ALA A 51 6.63 -2.97 15.69
CA ALA A 51 7.34 -2.18 14.68
C ALA A 51 6.86 -2.52 13.26
N LEU A 52 6.74 -3.81 12.93
CA LEU A 52 6.21 -4.26 11.64
C LEU A 52 4.76 -3.85 11.42
N ALA A 53 3.89 -4.07 12.41
CA ALA A 53 2.47 -3.75 12.29
C ALA A 53 2.23 -2.25 12.07
N LYS A 54 2.92 -1.39 12.81
CA LYS A 54 2.82 0.08 12.64
C LYS A 54 3.32 0.53 11.26
N GLY A 55 4.47 0.01 10.83
CA GLY A 55 5.04 0.35 9.54
C GLY A 55 4.18 -0.10 8.36
N LEU A 56 3.64 -1.31 8.43
CA LEU A 56 2.71 -1.82 7.41
C LEU A 56 1.41 -1.02 7.37
N ALA A 57 0.82 -0.70 8.53
CA ALA A 57 -0.39 0.12 8.61
C ALA A 57 -0.18 1.50 7.97
N MET A 58 0.91 2.19 8.34
CA MET A 58 1.24 3.51 7.79
C MET A 58 1.50 3.45 6.28
N GLY A 59 2.23 2.44 5.80
CA GLY A 59 2.47 2.27 4.36
C GLY A 59 1.18 2.00 3.56
N LEU A 60 0.23 1.28 4.16
CA LEU A 60 -1.09 1.04 3.58
C LEU A 60 -1.96 2.31 3.57
N GLU A 61 -1.91 3.14 4.61
CA GLU A 61 -2.60 4.43 4.64
C GLU A 61 -2.12 5.36 3.52
N PHE A 62 -0.81 5.42 3.27
CA PHE A 62 -0.27 6.19 2.14
C PHE A 62 -0.71 5.67 0.78
N LYS A 63 -0.78 4.34 0.60
CA LYS A 63 -1.31 3.73 -0.62
C LYS A 63 -2.79 3.99 -0.81
N LEU A 64 -3.57 3.96 0.26
CA LEU A 64 -4.99 4.28 0.20
C LEU A 64 -5.20 5.77 -0.12
N GLY A 65 -4.36 6.65 0.43
CA GLY A 65 -4.32 8.07 0.08
C GLY A 65 -4.01 8.33 -1.40
N SER A 66 -3.03 7.64 -1.98
CA SER A 66 -2.75 7.73 -3.43
C SER A 66 -3.94 7.28 -4.28
N GLU A 67 -4.67 6.27 -3.81
CA GLU A 67 -5.84 5.76 -4.50
C GLU A 67 -7.00 6.75 -4.51
N ILE A 68 -7.28 7.38 -3.37
CA ILE A 68 -8.26 8.46 -3.26
C ILE A 68 -7.87 9.62 -4.17
N LEU A 69 -6.60 9.98 -4.22
CA LEU A 69 -6.14 11.07 -5.08
C LEU A 69 -6.36 10.75 -6.57
N ARG A 70 -6.17 9.48 -6.95
CA ARG A 70 -6.43 9.00 -8.31
C ARG A 70 -7.92 9.05 -8.66
N THR A 71 -8.83 8.81 -7.71
CA THR A 71 -10.29 8.93 -7.95
C THR A 71 -10.79 10.36 -8.02
N VAL A 72 -10.06 11.35 -7.48
CA VAL A 72 -10.38 12.78 -7.66
C VAL A 72 -10.19 13.23 -9.12
N ILE A 73 -9.36 12.54 -9.91
CA ILE A 73 -9.17 12.83 -11.34
C ILE A 73 -10.25 12.18 -12.20
N LEU A 74 -10.49 10.88 -11.97
CA LEU A 74 -11.37 10.04 -12.79
C LEU A 74 -12.83 10.50 -12.68
N ARG A 75 -13.32 11.23 -13.67
CA ARG A 75 -14.75 11.60 -13.77
C ARG A 75 -15.62 10.47 -14.35
N SER A 76 -15.01 9.40 -14.84
CA SER A 76 -15.64 8.22 -15.42
C SER A 76 -15.82 7.12 -14.37
N TRP A 77 -17.07 6.78 -14.05
CA TRP A 77 -17.42 5.72 -13.10
C TRP A 77 -16.83 4.34 -13.47
N GLN A 78 -16.57 4.09 -14.76
CA GLN A 78 -16.01 2.82 -15.24
C GLN A 78 -14.52 2.69 -14.93
N GLU A 79 -13.75 3.77 -15.09
CA GLU A 79 -12.31 3.76 -14.81
C GLU A 79 -12.04 3.65 -13.30
N ILE A 80 -12.87 4.31 -12.48
CA ILE A 80 -12.85 4.16 -11.02
C ILE A 80 -13.07 2.68 -10.64
N GLY A 81 -14.04 2.01 -11.26
CA GLY A 81 -14.37 0.61 -10.97
C GLY A 81 -13.24 -0.36 -11.30
N ILE A 82 -12.54 -0.16 -12.41
CA ILE A 82 -11.41 -1.01 -12.82
C ILE A 82 -10.23 -0.85 -11.85
N VAL A 83 -9.88 0.39 -11.53
CA VAL A 83 -8.79 0.70 -10.60
C VAL A 83 -9.10 0.11 -9.23
N ALA A 84 -10.30 0.39 -8.67
CA ALA A 84 -10.81 -0.19 -7.43
C ALA A 84 -10.70 -1.72 -7.40
N GLY A 85 -11.11 -2.38 -8.48
CA GLY A 85 -11.03 -3.83 -8.63
C GLY A 85 -9.60 -4.37 -8.54
N ILE A 86 -8.65 -3.72 -9.22
CA ILE A 86 -7.23 -4.14 -9.21
C ILE A 86 -6.64 -4.03 -7.79
N ILE A 87 -6.95 -2.99 -7.02
CA ILE A 87 -6.42 -2.83 -5.66
C ILE A 87 -7.00 -3.88 -4.73
N VAL A 88 -8.31 -4.14 -4.81
CA VAL A 88 -8.98 -5.17 -4.00
C VAL A 88 -8.37 -6.54 -4.29
N LEU A 89 -8.18 -6.87 -5.56
CA LEU A 89 -7.52 -8.12 -5.97
C LEU A 89 -6.09 -8.22 -5.42
N ARG A 90 -5.33 -7.12 -5.50
CA ARG A 90 -3.95 -7.07 -5.00
C ARG A 90 -3.87 -7.23 -3.48
N ALA A 91 -4.78 -6.60 -2.74
CA ALA A 91 -4.88 -6.73 -1.30
C ALA A 91 -5.30 -8.14 -0.89
N ALA A 92 -6.29 -8.71 -1.57
CA ALA A 92 -6.77 -10.07 -1.31
C ALA A 92 -5.67 -11.12 -1.56
N LEU A 93 -4.95 -11.04 -2.68
CA LEU A 93 -3.86 -11.96 -2.99
C LEU A 93 -2.71 -11.85 -1.98
N THR A 94 -2.32 -10.62 -1.64
CA THR A 94 -1.26 -10.38 -0.64
C THR A 94 -1.66 -10.89 0.74
N PHE A 95 -2.92 -10.72 1.13
CA PHE A 95 -3.46 -11.18 2.41
C PHE A 95 -3.56 -12.72 2.47
N LEU A 96 -3.99 -13.37 1.38
CA LEU A 96 -4.02 -14.82 1.26
C LEU A 96 -2.63 -15.43 1.47
N ILE A 97 -1.62 -14.91 0.76
CA ILE A 97 -0.24 -15.37 0.90
C ILE A 97 0.25 -15.19 2.34
N HIS A 98 -0.03 -14.04 2.96
CA HIS A 98 0.38 -13.78 4.35
C HIS A 98 -0.32 -14.70 5.36
N TRP A 99 -1.59 -15.05 5.12
CA TRP A 99 -2.33 -16.00 5.95
C TRP A 99 -1.72 -17.39 5.83
N GLU A 100 -1.47 -17.86 4.62
CA GLU A 100 -0.94 -19.20 4.33
C GLU A 100 0.41 -19.42 5.01
N ILE A 101 1.34 -18.45 4.86
CA ILE A 101 2.64 -18.45 5.54
C ILE A 101 2.50 -18.51 7.07
N ARG A 102 1.49 -17.82 7.63
CA ARG A 102 1.24 -17.80 9.08
C ARG A 102 0.67 -19.11 9.60
N GLN A 103 -0.08 -19.85 8.78
CA GLN A 103 -0.59 -21.17 9.13
C GLN A 103 0.52 -22.23 9.11
N GLU A 104 1.35 -22.25 8.07
CA GLU A 104 2.49 -23.17 7.99
C GLU A 104 3.47 -23.00 9.18
N MET A 105 3.72 -21.76 9.58
CA MET A 105 4.57 -21.44 10.74
C MET A 105 3.96 -21.88 12.08
N LYS A 106 2.63 -22.02 12.16
CA LYS A 106 1.94 -22.54 13.36
C LYS A 106 1.91 -24.06 13.39
N GLU A 107 1.70 -24.73 12.25
CA GLU A 107 1.69 -26.19 12.17
C GLU A 107 3.06 -26.78 12.50
N LYS A 108 4.15 -26.18 12.04
CA LYS A 108 5.52 -26.65 12.36
C LYS A 108 5.90 -26.52 13.84
N ARG A 109 5.20 -25.69 14.62
CA ARG A 109 5.42 -25.50 16.06
C ARG A 109 4.57 -26.41 16.96
N GLY A 110 3.60 -27.12 16.39
CA GLY A 110 2.77 -28.08 17.13
C GLY A 110 3.28 -29.52 17.07
N GLN A 111 4.43 -29.75 16.43
CA GLN A 111 5.09 -31.06 16.28
C GLN A 111 6.43 -31.15 17.05
N GLU A 112 6.79 -30.13 17.84
CA GLU A 112 7.84 -30.17 18.88
C GLU A 112 7.19 -30.22 20.27
#